data_AF-A0A7J5F1S8-F1
#
_entry.id   AF-A0A7J5F1S8-F1
#
_cell.length_a   1.000
_cell.length_b   1.000
_cell.length_c   1.000
_cell.angle_alpha   90.00
_cell.angle_beta   90.00
_cell.angle_gamma   90.00
#
_symmetry.space_group_name_H-M   'P 1'
#
loop_
_entity.id
_entity.type
_entity.pdbx_description
1 polymer ?
#
loop_
_entity_poly.entity_id
_entity_poly.type
_entity_poly.pdbx_seq_one_letter_code
_entity_poly.pdbx_strand_id
1 'polypeptide(L)'
;MSTVPPSAVKAFDASTLEKTAYTSVANVPTREPNDRYRLGYSVWSFLSERKGTLDQAVHTAGARLLIPEADAVTAIRAELAKAGIEA
;
A
#
# COMPACT_ATOMS: atom_id res chain seq x y z
N MET A 1 12.99 36.80 7.76
CA MET A 1 12.17 35.63 7.41
C MET A 1 12.26 34.65 8.57
N SER A 2 11.16 34.38 9.28
CA SER A 2 11.13 33.37 10.34
C SER A 2 10.55 32.08 9.77
N THR A 3 11.30 31.00 9.82
CA THR A 3 10.87 29.69 9.31
C THR A 3 10.13 28.96 10.41
N VAL A 4 8.82 28.77 10.24
CA VAL A 4 8.02 27.90 11.11
C VAL A 4 8.52 26.46 10.91
N PRO A 5 8.77 25.70 11.99
CA PRO A 5 9.13 24.29 11.86
C PRO A 5 8.03 23.51 11.14
N PRO A 6 8.38 22.49 10.34
CA PRO A 6 7.39 21.70 9.62
C PRO A 6 6.44 21.02 10.60
N SER A 7 5.14 20.99 10.25
CA SER A 7 4.12 20.31 11.03
C SER A 7 4.48 18.84 11.25
N ALA A 8 4.20 18.32 12.43
CA ALA A 8 4.39 16.90 12.73
C ALA A 8 3.49 16.05 11.82
N VAL A 9 4.06 15.04 11.17
CA VAL A 9 3.33 14.10 10.32
C VAL A 9 2.37 13.29 11.19
N LYS A 10 1.07 13.40 10.93
CA LYS A 10 0.04 12.63 11.64
C LYS A 10 0.07 11.18 11.15
N ALA A 11 0.35 10.24 12.06
CA ALA A 11 0.22 8.83 11.76
C ALA A 11 -1.26 8.46 11.56
N PHE A 12 -1.52 7.51 10.67
CA PHE A 12 -2.83 6.87 10.58
C PHE A 12 -3.13 6.10 11.86
N ASP A 13 -4.40 6.10 12.26
CA ASP A 13 -4.88 5.28 13.37
C ASP A 13 -4.71 3.79 13.00
N ALA A 14 -4.37 2.95 13.97
CA ALA A 14 -4.11 1.54 13.76
C ALA A 14 -5.32 0.78 13.20
N SER A 15 -6.52 1.29 13.43
CA SER A 15 -7.79 0.71 12.98
C SER A 15 -8.17 1.06 11.53
N THR A 16 -7.40 1.93 10.87
CA THR A 16 -7.76 2.46 9.55
C THR A 16 -7.33 1.54 8.40
N LEU A 17 -8.12 1.51 7.33
CA LEU A 17 -7.79 0.77 6.11
C LEU A 17 -6.51 1.29 5.46
N GLU A 18 -6.24 2.58 5.60
CA GLU A 18 -5.00 3.25 5.20
C GLU A 18 -3.80 2.56 5.85
N LYS A 19 -3.81 2.45 7.18
CA LYS A 19 -2.69 1.83 7.90
C LYS A 19 -2.46 0.40 7.43
N THR A 20 -3.54 -0.37 7.25
CA THR A 20 -3.46 -1.76 6.77
C THR A 20 -2.90 -1.84 5.35
N ALA A 21 -3.37 -1.01 4.42
CA ALA A 21 -2.91 -0.99 3.03
C ALA A 21 -1.44 -0.60 2.89
N TYR A 22 -1.00 0.44 3.59
CA TYR A 22 0.41 0.85 3.55
C TYR A 22 1.33 -0.13 4.28
N THR A 23 0.81 -0.88 5.26
CA THR A 23 1.57 -1.92 5.96
C THR A 23 1.72 -3.17 5.09
N SER A 24 0.69 -3.56 4.34
CA SER A 24 0.74 -4.75 3.48
C SER A 24 1.77 -4.63 2.34
N VAL A 25 2.03 -3.41 1.88
CA VAL A 25 3.04 -3.14 0.83
C VAL A 25 4.43 -2.80 1.40
N ALA A 26 4.58 -2.70 2.72
CA ALA A 26 5.81 -2.21 3.36
C ALA A 26 7.04 -3.06 3.02
N ASN A 27 6.84 -4.36 2.83
CA ASN A 27 7.89 -5.34 2.54
C ASN A 27 8.08 -5.61 1.04
N VAL A 28 7.30 -4.97 0.16
CA VAL A 28 7.41 -5.19 -1.29
C VAL A 28 8.68 -4.49 -1.81
N PRO A 29 9.60 -5.22 -2.46
CA PRO A 29 10.83 -4.64 -2.98
C PRO A 29 10.51 -3.82 -4.24
N THR A 30 10.60 -2.50 -4.10
CA THR A 30 10.40 -1.52 -5.16
C THR A 30 11.69 -0.79 -5.47
N ARG A 31 11.81 -0.30 -6.71
CA ARG A 31 12.98 0.48 -7.14
C ARG A 31 13.09 1.80 -6.37
N GLU A 32 11.97 2.50 -6.16
CA GLU A 32 11.92 3.74 -5.41
C GLU A 32 10.92 3.64 -4.23
N PRO A 33 11.10 4.44 -3.16
CA PRO A 33 10.11 4.52 -2.07
C PRO A 33 8.73 4.97 -2.57
N ASN A 34 8.69 5.83 -3.59
CA ASN A 34 7.45 6.37 -4.14
C ASN A 34 6.61 5.30 -4.86
N ASP A 35 7.24 4.32 -5.48
CA ASP A 35 6.55 3.16 -6.07
C ASP A 35 5.77 2.39 -5.00
N ARG A 36 6.32 2.29 -3.79
CA ARG A 36 5.66 1.65 -2.64
C ARG A 36 4.47 2.46 -2.15
N TYR A 37 4.56 3.78 -2.17
CA TYR A 37 3.41 4.64 -1.83
C TYR A 37 2.29 4.52 -2.87
N ARG A 38 2.62 4.43 -4.16
CA ARG A 38 1.64 4.17 -5.23
C ARG A 38 0.94 2.83 -5.07
N LEU A 39 1.68 1.79 -4.70
CA LEU A 39 1.10 0.48 -4.35
C LEU A 39 0.15 0.59 -3.15
N GLY A 40 0.61 1.21 -2.06
CA GLY A 40 -0.20 1.38 -0.85
C GLY A 40 -1.50 2.14 -1.11
N TYR A 41 -1.44 3.20 -1.92
CA TYR A 41 -2.62 3.95 -2.36
C TYR A 41 -3.57 3.08 -3.20
N SER A 42 -3.05 2.31 -4.15
CA SER A 42 -3.88 1.48 -5.03
C SER A 42 -4.55 0.34 -4.25
N VAL A 43 -3.83 -0.28 -3.31
CA VAL A 43 -4.39 -1.27 -2.38
C VAL A 43 -5.44 -0.63 -1.47
N TRP A 44 -5.20 0.57 -0.94
CA TRP A 44 -6.18 1.29 -0.12
C TRP A 44 -7.46 1.62 -0.91
N SER A 45 -7.32 2.09 -2.16
CA SER A 45 -8.46 2.37 -3.04
C SER A 45 -9.27 1.11 -3.31
N PHE A 46 -8.61 -0.03 -3.56
CA PHE A 46 -9.26 -1.33 -3.67
C PHE A 46 -10.02 -1.72 -2.40
N LEU A 47 -9.41 -1.58 -1.21
CA LEU A 47 -10.05 -1.91 0.06
C LEU A 47 -11.25 -1.00 0.37
N SER A 48 -11.14 0.28 0.02
CA SER A 48 -12.16 1.30 0.30
C SER A 48 -13.37 1.17 -0.64
N GLU A 49 -13.13 0.93 -1.93
CA GLU A 49 -14.19 0.85 -2.93
C GLU A 49 -14.71 -0.57 -3.16
N ARG A 50 -13.93 -1.59 -2.78
CA ARG A 50 -14.16 -3.03 -3.07
C ARG A 50 -14.49 -3.31 -4.54
N LYS A 51 -13.83 -2.60 -5.46
CA LYS A 51 -13.99 -2.77 -6.91
C LYS A 51 -12.76 -3.45 -7.52
N GLY A 52 -13.02 -4.38 -8.43
CA GLY A 52 -11.97 -5.11 -9.13
C GLY A 52 -11.33 -6.20 -8.27
N THR A 53 -10.10 -6.57 -8.60
CA THR A 53 -9.30 -7.56 -7.88
C THR A 53 -8.00 -6.95 -7.35
N LEU A 54 -7.39 -7.60 -6.37
CA LEU A 54 -6.08 -7.18 -5.86
C LEU A 54 -5.02 -7.14 -6.98
N ASP A 55 -5.02 -8.11 -7.88
CA ASP A 55 -4.16 -8.14 -9.06
C ASP A 55 -4.33 -6.88 -9.92
N GLN A 56 -5.58 -6.46 -10.17
CA GLN A 56 -5.86 -5.26 -10.93
C GLN A 56 -5.36 -4.00 -10.20
N ALA A 57 -5.47 -3.95 -8.87
CA ALA A 57 -4.96 -2.84 -8.06
C ALA A 57 -3.43 -2.74 -8.14
N VAL A 58 -2.72 -3.87 -8.04
CA VAL A 58 -1.24 -3.92 -8.16
C VAL A 58 -0.80 -3.54 -9.56
N HIS A 59 -1.49 -4.03 -10.59
CA HIS A 59 -1.21 -3.68 -11.98
C HIS A 59 -1.43 -2.19 -12.26
N THR A 60 -2.55 -1.63 -11.78
CA THR A 60 -2.90 -0.21 -11.97
C THR A 60 -1.96 0.74 -11.22
N ALA A 61 -1.32 0.27 -10.14
CA ALA A 61 -0.33 1.05 -9.40
C ALA A 61 0.88 1.45 -10.25
N GLY A 62 1.19 0.69 -11.32
CA GLY A 62 2.29 0.97 -12.24
C GLY A 62 3.65 1.08 -11.52
N ALA A 63 3.81 0.36 -10.43
CA ALA A 63 5.00 0.43 -9.57
C ALA A 63 6.15 -0.36 -10.19
N ARG A 64 7.37 0.20 -10.09
CA ARG A 64 8.58 -0.48 -10.55
C ARG A 64 9.01 -1.51 -9.50
N LEU A 65 8.41 -2.69 -9.56
CA LEU A 65 8.72 -3.84 -8.71
C LEU A 65 10.07 -4.46 -9.09
N LEU A 66 10.80 -4.93 -8.08
CA LEU A 66 12.02 -5.73 -8.27
C LEU A 66 11.73 -7.25 -8.25
N ILE A 67 10.47 -7.61 -8.09
CA ILE A 67 9.93 -8.97 -8.11
C ILE A 67 8.78 -9.05 -9.13
N PRO A 68 8.40 -10.26 -9.60
CA PRO A 68 7.21 -10.45 -10.41
C PRO A 68 5.95 -9.89 -9.74
N GLU A 69 5.02 -9.36 -10.55
CA GLU A 69 3.73 -8.82 -10.07
C GLU A 69 2.94 -9.88 -9.27
N ALA A 70 2.92 -11.14 -9.73
CA ALA A 70 2.24 -12.24 -9.04
C ALA A 70 2.80 -12.50 -7.63
N ASP A 71 4.12 -12.37 -7.45
CA ASP A 71 4.76 -12.54 -6.14
C ASP A 71 4.42 -11.37 -5.22
N ALA A 72 4.36 -10.15 -5.77
CA ALA A 72 3.93 -8.97 -5.03
C ALA A 72 2.47 -9.09 -4.58
N VAL A 73 1.56 -9.53 -5.45
CA VAL A 73 0.16 -9.79 -5.10
C VAL A 73 0.06 -10.83 -3.98
N THR A 74 0.83 -11.92 -4.08
CA THR A 74 0.84 -12.99 -3.06
C THR A 74 1.34 -12.48 -1.71
N ALA A 75 2.41 -11.69 -1.70
CA ALA A 75 2.94 -11.06 -0.48
C ALA A 75 1.92 -10.10 0.15
N ILE A 76 1.30 -9.25 -0.67
CA ILE A 76 0.28 -8.29 -0.20
C ILE A 76 -0.94 -9.03 0.34
N ARG A 77 -1.44 -10.07 -0.36
CA ARG A 77 -2.55 -10.90 0.09
C ARG A 77 -2.25 -11.57 1.43
N ALA A 78 -1.05 -12.11 1.60
CA ALA A 78 -0.63 -12.73 2.86
C ALA A 78 -0.62 -11.72 4.02
N GLU A 79 -0.17 -10.49 3.80
CA GLU A 79 -0.19 -9.43 4.81
C GLU A 79 -1.62 -8.95 5.11
N LEU A 80 -2.47 -8.81 4.09
CA LEU A 80 -3.89 -8.46 4.28
C LEU A 80 -4.65 -9.54 5.08
N ALA A 81 -4.36 -10.82 4.82
CA ALA A 81 -4.94 -11.93 5.56
C ALA A 81 -4.56 -11.90 7.05
N LYS A 82 -3.31 -11.53 7.39
CA LYS A 82 -2.88 -11.33 8.80
C LYS A 82 -3.65 -10.20 9.48
N ALA A 83 -4.07 -9.19 8.71
CA ALA A 83 -4.92 -8.10 9.19
C ALA A 83 -6.43 -8.47 9.24
N GLY A 84 -6.79 -9.72 8.90
CA GLY A 84 -8.17 -10.20 8.90
C GLY A 84 -8.98 -9.79 7.68
N ILE A 85 -8.31 -9.38 6.59
CA ILE A 85 -8.96 -8.95 5.34
C ILE A 85 -8.76 -10.02 4.27
N GLU A 86 -9.85 -10.57 3.75
CA GLU A 86 -9.84 -11.43 2.55
C GLU A 86 -9.88 -10.55 1.28
N ALA A 87 -8.87 -10.70 0.43
CA ALA A 87 -8.60 -9.87 -0.76
C ALA A 87 -8.19 -10.71 -1.98
#